data_AF-A0A1J4K520-F1
#
_entry.id   AF-A0A1J4K520-F1
#
_cell.length_a   1.000
_cell.length_b   1.000
_cell.length_c   1.000
_cell.angle_alpha   90.00
_cell.angle_beta   90.00
_cell.angle_gamma   90.00
#
_symmetry.space_group_name_H-M   'P 1'
#
loop_
_entity.id
_entity.type
_entity.pdbx_description
1 polymer ?
#
loop_
_entity_poly.entity_id
_entity_poly.type
_entity_poly.pdbx_seq_one_letter_code
_entity_poly.pdbx_strand_id
1 'polypeptide(L)'
;MIFKRTSKNFFIFRNILYSLYTMTYIFDILLEEGQFSPSLKRIVSPMWLVFQANGLSKSVSTKGVLPQSIVKFNFGSRLILQLPNLDNAYLTISLCTVSGSDPTKVSLIACSKMKLSSFANGQCTKINFPLIDAVNRQQEVALLSIQASMSDLNAVTQIRHTYPGLPQGPAPGPAFGAPNPQNHRMTTQLPPNF
;
A
#
# COMPACT_ATOMS: atom_id res chain seq x y z
N MET A 1 -60.54 6.86 -0.93
CA MET A 1 -59.50 6.01 -0.31
C MET A 1 -58.32 5.91 -1.25
N ILE A 2 -57.15 6.36 -0.82
CA ILE A 2 -55.96 6.59 -1.65
C ILE A 2 -55.15 5.29 -1.79
N PHE A 3 -54.79 4.95 -3.02
CA PHE A 3 -53.99 3.79 -3.41
C PHE A 3 -52.53 3.94 -2.95
N LYS A 4 -52.06 3.05 -2.09
CA LYS A 4 -50.68 2.99 -1.60
C LYS A 4 -49.87 2.06 -2.51
N ARG A 5 -49.15 2.62 -3.50
CA ARG A 5 -48.32 1.84 -4.43
C ARG A 5 -46.87 1.74 -3.92
N THR A 6 -46.42 0.49 -3.87
CA THR A 6 -45.14 -0.09 -3.44
C THR A 6 -43.87 0.59 -3.97
N SER A 7 -43.04 1.11 -3.05
CA SER A 7 -41.65 1.51 -3.26
C SER A 7 -40.69 0.39 -2.81
N LYS A 8 -40.58 -0.69 -3.60
CA LYS A 8 -39.57 -1.75 -3.36
C LYS A 8 -38.70 -2.07 -4.58
N ASN A 9 -39.07 -1.60 -5.78
CA ASN A 9 -38.33 -1.90 -7.02
C ASN A 9 -37.29 -0.83 -7.42
N PHE A 10 -37.15 0.26 -6.65
CA PHE A 10 -36.19 1.33 -6.97
C PHE A 10 -34.78 1.08 -6.39
N PHE A 11 -34.63 0.14 -5.46
CA PHE A 11 -33.36 -0.09 -4.75
C PHE A 11 -32.42 -1.10 -5.44
N ILE A 12 -32.94 -1.95 -6.33
CA ILE A 12 -32.14 -3.03 -6.95
C ILE A 12 -31.37 -2.53 -8.18
N PHE A 13 -31.91 -1.55 -8.92
CA PHE A 13 -31.25 -1.03 -10.12
C PHE A 13 -30.04 -0.13 -9.85
N ARG A 14 -29.93 0.47 -8.66
CA ARG A 14 -28.75 1.30 -8.31
C ARG A 14 -27.49 0.48 -8.07
N ASN A 15 -27.60 -0.74 -7.53
CA ASN A 15 -26.42 -1.58 -7.25
C ASN A 15 -25.80 -2.24 -8.50
N ILE A 16 -26.59 -2.46 -9.56
CA ILE A 16 -26.09 -3.11 -10.78
C ILE A 16 -25.34 -2.11 -11.69
N LEU A 17 -25.70 -0.82 -11.66
CA LEU A 17 -25.05 0.21 -12.49
C LEU A 17 -23.68 0.69 -11.95
N TYR A 18 -23.40 0.60 -10.65
CA TYR A 18 -22.05 0.89 -10.12
C TYR A 18 -21.01 -0.20 -10.43
N SER A 19 -21.46 -1.37 -10.90
CA SER A 19 -20.57 -2.50 -11.22
C SER A 19 -19.81 -2.32 -12.53
N LEU A 20 -20.14 -1.34 -13.37
CA LEU A 20 -19.65 -1.33 -14.75
C LEU A 20 -18.30 -0.64 -14.96
N TYR A 21 -17.75 0.12 -14.02
CA TYR A 21 -16.44 0.78 -14.20
C TYR A 21 -15.74 1.04 -12.85
N THR A 22 -15.38 -0.02 -12.12
CA THR A 22 -14.48 0.12 -10.95
C THR A 22 -13.04 0.00 -11.41
N MET A 23 -12.24 1.02 -11.14
CA MET A 23 -10.79 0.99 -11.32
C MET A 23 -10.13 0.42 -10.07
N THR A 24 -8.96 -0.20 -10.27
CA THR A 24 -8.13 -0.69 -9.16
C THR A 24 -6.92 0.22 -9.04
N TYR A 25 -6.82 0.91 -7.91
CA TYR A 25 -5.67 1.74 -7.59
C TYR A 25 -4.82 1.05 -6.53
N ILE A 26 -3.49 1.17 -6.67
CA ILE A 26 -2.51 0.74 -5.67
C ILE A 26 -1.97 2.00 -5.01
N PHE A 27 -2.18 2.11 -3.70
CA PHE A 27 -1.70 3.21 -2.89
C PHE A 27 -0.66 2.70 -1.89
N ASP A 28 0.60 3.07 -2.11
CA ASP A 28 1.71 2.71 -1.22
C ASP A 28 1.92 3.83 -0.20
N ILE A 29 2.04 3.45 1.07
CA ILE A 29 2.24 4.36 2.20
C ILE A 29 3.46 3.90 2.99
N LEU A 30 4.35 4.83 3.28
CA LEU A 30 5.45 4.69 4.23
C LEU A 30 5.33 5.81 5.28
N LEU A 31 5.07 5.41 6.52
CA LEU A 31 5.09 6.29 7.69
C LEU A 31 6.41 6.07 8.43
N GLU A 32 7.28 7.07 8.39
CA GLU A 32 8.58 7.03 9.08
C GLU A 32 8.39 7.32 10.58
N GLU A 33 7.93 8.53 10.88
CA GLU A 33 7.81 9.06 12.23
C GLU A 33 6.62 10.01 12.39
N GLY A 34 6.25 10.28 13.64
CA GLY A 34 5.29 11.29 14.02
C GLY A 34 5.80 12.13 15.18
N GLN A 35 5.53 13.42 15.14
CA GLN A 35 5.80 14.36 16.23
C GLN A 35 4.52 14.55 17.03
N PHE A 36 4.54 14.23 18.32
CA PHE A 36 3.37 14.36 19.19
C PHE A 36 3.44 15.64 20.01
N SER A 37 2.30 16.31 20.08
CA SER A 37 2.12 17.47 20.94
C SER A 37 2.27 17.08 22.43
N PRO A 38 2.68 18.04 23.29
CA PRO A 38 2.83 17.77 24.72
C PRO A 38 1.55 17.31 25.43
N SER A 39 0.36 17.60 24.90
CA SER A 39 -0.91 17.16 25.50
C SER A 39 -1.04 15.63 25.52
N LEU A 40 -0.44 14.92 24.56
CA LEU A 40 -0.48 13.46 24.49
C LEU A 40 0.41 12.76 25.52
N LYS A 41 1.37 13.47 26.14
CA LYS A 41 2.25 12.90 27.17
C LYS A 41 1.52 12.49 28.46
N ARG A 42 0.30 12.98 28.66
CA ARG A 42 -0.55 12.63 29.80
C ARG A 42 -1.18 11.24 29.65
N ILE A 43 -1.24 10.73 28.42
CA ILE A 43 -1.76 9.39 28.13
C ILE A 43 -0.65 8.41 28.47
N VAL A 44 -0.96 7.37 29.23
CA VAL A 44 0.03 6.33 29.61
C VAL A 44 -0.13 5.07 28.73
N SER A 45 -1.32 4.91 28.15
CA SER A 45 -1.67 3.79 27.28
C SER A 45 -0.94 3.85 25.94
N PRO A 46 -0.63 2.69 25.32
CA PRO A 46 -0.16 2.65 23.94
C PRO A 46 -1.13 3.34 22.99
N MET A 47 -0.60 3.99 21.97
CA MET A 47 -1.34 4.64 20.90
C MET A 47 -0.99 4.00 19.57
N TRP A 48 -1.91 3.98 18.62
CA TRP A 48 -1.66 3.45 17.28
C TRP A 48 -2.46 4.23 16.25
N LEU A 49 -2.01 4.15 15.00
CA LEU A 49 -2.69 4.78 13.88
C LEU A 49 -3.51 3.74 13.13
N VAL A 50 -4.71 4.14 12.74
CA VAL A 50 -5.61 3.38 11.87
C VAL A 50 -5.73 4.13 10.55
N PHE A 51 -5.38 3.46 9.46
CA PHE A 51 -5.52 3.97 8.11
C PHE A 51 -6.77 3.37 7.47
N GLN A 52 -7.63 4.23 6.98
CA GLN A 52 -8.83 3.87 6.24
C GLN A 52 -8.90 4.69 4.97
N ALA A 53 -9.29 4.09 3.86
CA ALA A 53 -9.47 4.79 2.60
C ALA A 53 -10.80 4.39 1.95
N ASN A 54 -11.36 5.28 1.14
CA ASN A 54 -12.48 4.89 0.28
C ASN A 54 -12.04 3.73 -0.64
N GLY A 55 -12.91 2.75 -0.84
CA GLY A 55 -12.64 1.59 -1.70
C GLY A 55 -11.70 0.55 -1.09
N LEU A 56 -11.25 0.74 0.15
CA LEU A 56 -10.50 -0.24 0.91
C LEU A 56 -11.46 -1.13 1.71
N SER A 57 -11.31 -2.45 1.60
CA SER A 57 -12.20 -3.42 2.26
C SER A 57 -11.98 -3.54 3.77
N LYS A 58 -10.74 -3.35 4.24
CA LYS A 58 -10.36 -3.41 5.65
C LYS A 58 -9.32 -2.34 5.97
N SER A 59 -9.49 -1.65 7.09
CA SER A 59 -8.49 -0.72 7.59
C SER A 59 -7.19 -1.45 7.94
N VAL A 60 -6.07 -0.75 7.82
CA VAL A 60 -4.77 -1.23 8.31
C VAL A 60 -4.34 -0.41 9.52
N SER A 61 -3.50 -0.96 10.38
CA SER A 61 -3.09 -0.29 11.61
C SER A 61 -1.61 -0.49 11.91
N THR A 62 -1.01 0.50 12.55
CA THR A 62 0.35 0.38 13.07
C THR A 62 0.37 -0.47 14.32
N LYS A 63 1.58 -0.85 14.76
CA LYS A 63 1.79 -1.32 16.12
C LYS A 63 1.51 -0.20 17.13
N GLY A 64 1.16 -0.59 18.34
CA GLY A 64 1.05 0.32 19.48
C GLY A 64 2.41 0.88 19.87
N VAL A 65 2.46 2.18 20.15
CA VAL A 65 3.65 2.94 20.57
C VAL A 65 3.32 3.76 21.80
N LEU A 66 4.28 3.92 22.70
CA LEU A 66 4.10 4.81 23.84
C LEU A 66 4.21 6.29 23.41
N PRO A 67 3.46 7.19 24.05
CA PRO A 67 3.54 8.62 23.76
C PRO A 67 4.93 9.18 24.08
N GLN A 68 5.60 9.69 23.06
CA GLN A 68 6.87 10.42 23.15
C GLN A 68 6.79 11.64 22.23
N SER A 69 7.65 12.65 22.44
CA SER A 69 7.65 13.85 21.58
C SER A 69 7.86 13.50 20.10
N ILE A 70 8.69 12.50 19.82
CA ILE A 70 8.96 11.96 18.48
C ILE A 70 8.82 10.44 18.59
N VAL A 71 8.02 9.86 17.70
CA VAL A 71 7.77 8.42 17.67
C VAL A 71 8.08 7.88 16.28
N LYS A 72 8.93 6.86 16.22
CA LYS A 72 9.25 6.15 14.99
C LYS A 72 8.28 4.99 14.81
N PHE A 73 7.54 5.01 13.71
CA PHE A 73 6.62 3.94 13.36
C PHE A 73 7.26 2.93 12.42
N ASN A 74 8.08 3.41 11.46
CA ASN A 74 8.67 2.59 10.40
C ASN A 74 7.65 1.64 9.76
N PHE A 75 6.47 2.18 9.45
CA PHE A 75 5.33 1.41 8.98
C PHE A 75 5.18 1.58 7.47
N GLY A 76 5.26 0.46 6.74
CA GLY A 76 4.98 0.41 5.31
C GLY A 76 3.73 -0.41 5.03
N SER A 77 2.85 0.04 4.15
CA SER A 77 1.68 -0.72 3.72
C SER A 77 1.26 -0.38 2.30
N ARG A 78 0.74 -1.39 1.59
CA ARG A 78 0.12 -1.27 0.27
C ARG A 78 -1.39 -1.42 0.41
N LEU A 79 -2.12 -0.38 0.03
CA LEU A 79 -3.58 -0.38 0.02
C LEU A 79 -4.07 -0.60 -1.41
N ILE A 80 -4.93 -1.60 -1.59
CA ILE A 80 -5.59 -1.87 -2.88
C ILE A 80 -6.99 -1.28 -2.81
N LEU A 81 -7.24 -0.26 -3.62
CA LEU A 81 -8.47 0.53 -3.60
C LEU A 81 -9.33 0.20 -4.81
N GLN A 82 -10.57 -0.20 -4.58
CA GLN A 82 -11.57 -0.43 -5.62
C GLN A 82 -12.53 0.77 -5.67
N LEU A 83 -12.32 1.64 -6.64
CA LEU A 83 -13.02 2.93 -6.74
C LEU A 83 -13.30 3.29 -8.20
N PRO A 84 -14.40 4.01 -8.50
CA PRO A 84 -14.66 4.49 -9.85
C PRO A 84 -13.70 5.62 -10.27
N ASN A 85 -13.31 6.49 -9.34
CA ASN A 85 -12.37 7.61 -9.54
C ASN A 85 -11.81 8.09 -8.20
N LEU A 86 -10.82 8.99 -8.26
CA LEU A 86 -10.14 9.56 -7.09
C LEU A 86 -10.71 10.91 -6.61
N ASP A 87 -11.60 11.54 -7.37
CA ASP A 87 -12.01 12.94 -7.14
C ASP A 87 -12.69 13.17 -5.79
N ASN A 88 -13.45 12.17 -5.33
CA ASN A 88 -14.17 12.17 -4.06
C ASN A 88 -13.67 11.09 -3.10
N ALA A 89 -12.46 10.61 -3.31
CA ALA A 89 -11.86 9.57 -2.50
C ALA A 89 -10.88 10.16 -1.48
N TYR A 90 -10.93 9.66 -0.25
CA TYR A 90 -10.18 10.18 0.87
C TYR A 90 -9.42 9.07 1.60
N LEU A 91 -8.22 9.41 2.08
CA LEU A 91 -7.54 8.70 3.15
C LEU A 91 -7.93 9.37 4.47
N THR A 92 -8.34 8.58 5.44
CA THR A 92 -8.57 8.96 6.83
C THR A 92 -7.52 8.27 7.68
N ILE A 93 -6.83 9.05 8.51
CA ILE A 93 -5.88 8.52 9.50
C ILE A 93 -6.40 8.93 10.88
N SER A 94 -6.57 7.94 11.74
CA SER A 94 -7.06 8.11 13.11
C SER A 94 -6.00 7.67 14.11
N LEU A 95 -5.71 8.51 15.10
CA LEU A 95 -4.90 8.17 16.26
C LEU A 95 -5.81 7.66 17.36
N CYS A 96 -5.56 6.43 17.78
CA CYS A 96 -6.36 5.72 18.77
C CYS A 96 -5.51 5.36 19.98
N THR A 97 -6.16 5.17 21.11
CA THR A 97 -5.58 4.58 22.31
C THR A 97 -6.58 3.66 23.00
N VAL A 98 -6.13 2.96 24.02
CA VAL A 98 -7.01 2.21 24.91
C VAL A 98 -7.65 3.17 25.91
N SER A 99 -8.97 3.06 26.13
CA SER A 99 -9.68 3.88 27.10
C SER A 99 -9.13 3.68 28.52
N GLY A 100 -8.93 4.77 29.25
CA GLY A 100 -8.47 4.72 30.65
C GLY A 100 -9.48 4.06 31.60
N SER A 101 -10.77 4.06 31.25
CA SER A 101 -11.83 3.46 32.06
C SER A 101 -12.02 1.96 31.79
N ASP A 102 -11.65 1.49 30.60
CA ASP A 102 -11.95 0.14 30.13
C ASP A 102 -10.91 -0.30 29.09
N PRO A 103 -10.03 -1.27 29.42
CA PRO A 103 -8.96 -1.69 28.54
C PRO A 103 -9.45 -2.42 27.27
N THR A 104 -10.73 -2.80 27.21
CA THR A 104 -11.33 -3.46 26.04
C THR A 104 -11.85 -2.47 25.01
N LYS A 105 -11.92 -1.18 25.35
CA LYS A 105 -12.49 -0.13 24.50
C LYS A 105 -11.40 0.72 23.87
N VAL A 106 -11.61 1.01 22.59
CA VAL A 106 -10.77 1.94 21.83
C VAL A 106 -11.32 3.35 21.99
N SER A 107 -10.44 4.30 22.28
CA SER A 107 -10.73 5.73 22.33
C SER A 107 -10.05 6.44 21.16
N LEU A 108 -10.81 7.26 20.45
CA LEU A 108 -10.29 8.12 19.39
C LEU A 108 -9.69 9.39 20.01
N ILE A 109 -8.44 9.68 19.69
CA ILE A 109 -7.75 10.90 20.13
C ILE A 109 -7.85 11.96 19.06
N ALA A 110 -7.50 11.60 17.82
CA ALA A 110 -7.40 12.55 16.73
C ALA A 110 -7.66 11.90 15.39
N CYS A 111 -8.09 12.71 14.43
CA CYS A 111 -8.43 12.25 13.10
C CYS A 111 -8.21 13.36 12.08
N SER A 112 -7.65 12.99 10.94
CA SER A 112 -7.56 13.87 9.78
C SER A 112 -7.89 13.12 8.51
N LYS A 113 -8.25 13.88 7.48
CA LYS A 113 -8.59 13.36 6.15
C LYS A 113 -7.82 14.11 5.07
N MET A 114 -7.41 13.39 4.03
CA MET A 114 -6.89 13.99 2.80
C MET A 114 -7.49 13.36 1.58
N LYS A 115 -7.57 14.13 0.50
CA LYS A 115 -7.97 13.63 -0.82
C LYS A 115 -6.90 12.71 -1.39
N LEU A 116 -7.29 11.59 -1.96
CA LEU A 116 -6.38 10.66 -2.62
C LEU A 116 -5.90 11.18 -3.98
N SER A 117 -6.64 12.09 -4.60
CA SER A 117 -6.23 12.74 -5.85
C SER A 117 -4.93 13.54 -5.72
N SER A 118 -4.49 13.91 -4.52
CA SER A 118 -3.19 14.56 -4.30
C SER A 118 -1.98 13.67 -4.65
N PHE A 119 -2.19 12.36 -4.76
CA PHE A 119 -1.13 11.38 -5.07
C PHE A 119 -1.21 10.81 -6.49
N ALA A 120 -2.21 11.22 -7.28
CA ALA A 120 -2.56 10.59 -8.55
C ALA A 120 -1.52 10.76 -9.67
N ASN A 121 -0.47 11.55 -9.46
CA ASN A 121 0.57 11.81 -10.46
C ASN A 121 1.58 10.65 -10.62
N GLY A 122 1.43 9.54 -9.89
CA GLY A 122 2.34 8.40 -9.94
C GLY A 122 3.68 8.62 -9.21
N GLN A 123 3.93 9.84 -8.74
CA GLN A 123 5.20 10.19 -8.10
C GLN A 123 5.13 9.88 -6.60
N CYS A 124 6.28 9.47 -6.07
CA CYS A 124 6.44 9.27 -4.65
C CYS A 124 6.61 10.64 -3.97
N THR A 125 5.65 11.03 -3.13
CA THR A 125 5.63 12.34 -2.48
C THR A 125 5.76 12.20 -0.99
N LYS A 126 6.63 13.03 -0.38
CA LYS A 126 6.75 13.15 1.07
C LYS A 126 5.92 14.34 1.55
N ILE A 127 5.08 14.11 2.54
CA ILE A 127 4.15 15.09 3.08
C ILE A 127 4.16 15.07 4.60
N ASN A 128 3.86 16.22 5.18
CA ASN A 128 3.54 16.34 6.61
C ASN A 128 2.02 16.34 6.76
N PHE A 129 1.49 15.39 7.51
CA PHE A 129 0.06 15.17 7.67
C PHE A 129 -0.36 15.45 9.13
N PRO A 130 -1.01 16.59 9.40
CA PRO A 130 -1.42 16.94 10.76
C PRO A 130 -2.62 16.11 11.20
N LEU A 131 -2.61 15.64 12.44
CA LEU A 131 -3.76 15.04 13.11
C LEU A 131 -4.40 16.05 14.05
N ILE A 132 -5.69 16.29 13.83
CA ILE A 132 -6.47 17.23 14.61
C ILE A 132 -7.22 16.49 15.71
N ASP A 133 -7.23 17.05 16.92
CA ASP A 133 -7.94 16.49 18.08
C ASP A 133 -9.42 16.25 17.74
N ALA A 134 -9.91 15.06 18.10
CA ALA A 134 -11.26 14.63 17.79
C ALA A 134 -12.32 15.42 18.58
N VAL A 135 -11.97 15.90 19.78
CA VAL A 135 -12.81 16.71 20.66
C VAL A 135 -12.58 18.19 20.39
N ASN A 136 -11.32 18.64 20.39
CA ASN A 136 -10.95 20.02 20.16
C ASN A 136 -10.40 20.26 18.75
N ARG A 137 -11.30 20.42 17.77
CA ARG A 137 -10.95 20.52 16.33
C ARG A 137 -10.05 21.69 15.91
N GLN A 138 -9.63 22.54 16.84
CA GLN A 138 -8.68 23.62 16.59
C GLN A 138 -7.24 23.25 16.98
N GLN A 139 -7.06 22.12 17.67
CA GLN A 139 -5.77 21.69 18.18
C GLN A 139 -5.17 20.58 17.31
N GLU A 140 -3.99 20.85 16.79
CA GLU A 140 -3.13 19.80 16.23
C GLU A 140 -2.49 19.02 17.38
N VAL A 141 -2.66 17.69 17.38
CA VAL A 141 -2.09 16.84 18.43
C VAL A 141 -0.89 16.05 17.97
N ALA A 142 -0.74 15.86 16.65
CA ALA A 142 0.39 15.17 16.07
C ALA A 142 0.64 15.62 14.63
N LEU A 143 1.89 15.57 14.19
CA LEU A 143 2.30 15.78 12.81
C LEU A 143 3.02 14.54 12.29
N LEU A 144 2.48 13.89 11.25
CA LEU A 144 3.03 12.66 10.68
C LEU A 144 3.90 12.95 9.45
N SER A 145 5.07 12.31 9.35
CA SER A 145 5.91 12.30 8.15
C SER A 145 5.57 11.08 7.29
N ILE A 146 4.82 11.29 6.21
CA ILE A 146 4.31 10.23 5.33
C ILE A 146 4.93 10.39 3.96
N GLN A 147 5.46 9.30 3.41
CA GLN A 147 5.80 9.17 2.01
C GLN A 147 4.78 8.25 1.33
N ALA A 148 4.19 8.69 0.22
CA ALA A 148 3.17 7.91 -0.46
C ALA A 148 3.18 8.09 -1.98
N SER A 149 2.69 7.07 -2.68
CA SER A 149 2.50 7.05 -4.13
C SER A 149 1.20 6.35 -4.50
N MET A 150 0.56 6.80 -5.58
CA MET A 150 -0.64 6.17 -6.14
C MET A 150 -0.36 5.70 -7.56
N SER A 151 -0.78 4.50 -7.91
CA SER A 151 -0.73 4.00 -9.28
C SER A 151 -2.05 3.38 -9.69
N ASP A 152 -2.40 3.52 -10.97
CA ASP A 152 -3.52 2.83 -11.59
C ASP A 152 -3.03 1.49 -12.14
N LEU A 153 -3.63 0.39 -11.69
CA LEU A 153 -3.25 -0.95 -12.13
C LEU A 153 -3.50 -1.15 -13.63
N ASN A 154 -4.53 -0.52 -14.18
CA ASN A 154 -4.90 -0.66 -15.59
C ASN A 154 -3.98 0.15 -16.53
N ALA A 155 -3.39 1.24 -16.03
CA ALA A 155 -2.40 2.01 -16.80
C ALA A 155 -1.12 1.19 -17.07
N VAL A 156 -0.73 0.32 -16.13
CA VAL A 156 0.48 -0.52 -16.28
C VAL A 156 0.29 -1.63 -17.31
N THR A 157 -0.93 -2.15 -17.47
CA THR A 157 -1.23 -3.19 -18.48
C THR A 157 -1.11 -2.68 -19.92
N GLN A 158 -1.26 -1.36 -20.17
CA GLN A 158 -1.10 -0.80 -21.51
C GLN A 158 0.37 -0.70 -21.96
N ILE A 159 1.33 -0.72 -21.03
CA ILE A 159 2.77 -0.59 -21.35
C ILE A 159 3.39 -1.95 -21.74
N ARG A 160 2.71 -3.08 -21.48
CA ARG A 160 3.27 -4.44 -21.71
C ARG A 160 3.18 -4.98 -23.14
N HIS A 161 2.86 -4.14 -24.15
CA HIS A 161 2.75 -4.59 -25.55
C HIS A 161 3.70 -3.90 -26.52
N THR A 162 4.96 -3.67 -26.13
CA THR A 162 6.03 -3.53 -27.13
C THR A 162 7.35 -3.84 -26.46
N TYR A 163 7.73 -5.12 -26.40
CA TYR A 163 9.15 -5.43 -26.45
C TYR A 163 9.59 -5.10 -27.88
N PRO A 164 10.49 -4.13 -28.12
CA PRO A 164 11.15 -4.06 -29.41
C PRO A 164 11.83 -5.41 -29.60
N GLY A 165 11.46 -6.12 -30.66
CA GLY A 165 12.07 -7.41 -30.97
C GLY A 165 13.58 -7.22 -30.94
N LEU A 166 14.24 -7.88 -29.98
CA LEU A 166 15.69 -8.01 -30.02
C LEU A 166 16.01 -8.61 -31.40
N PRO A 167 16.95 -8.04 -32.18
CA PRO A 167 17.44 -8.72 -33.36
C PRO A 167 17.91 -10.10 -32.89
N GLN A 168 17.24 -11.15 -33.38
CA GLN A 168 17.67 -12.52 -33.17
C GLN A 168 19.07 -12.63 -33.78
N GLY A 169 20.09 -12.52 -32.94
CA GLY A 169 21.43 -12.93 -33.32
C GLY A 169 21.38 -14.40 -33.77
N PRO A 170 22.25 -14.81 -34.71
CA PRO A 170 22.31 -16.20 -35.13
C PRO A 170 22.44 -17.09 -33.90
N ALA A 171 21.61 -18.12 -33.83
CA ALA A 171 21.62 -19.09 -32.73
C ALA A 171 23.07 -19.56 -32.49
N PRO A 172 23.54 -19.61 -31.23
CA PRO A 172 24.84 -20.19 -30.93
C PRO A 172 24.88 -21.62 -31.50
N GLY A 173 25.81 -21.88 -32.41
CA GLY A 173 26.02 -23.21 -32.97
C GLY A 173 26.30 -24.22 -31.86
N PRO A 174 26.09 -25.53 -32.11
CA PRO A 174 26.27 -26.56 -31.10
C PRO A 174 27.70 -26.50 -30.55
N ALA A 175 27.81 -26.12 -29.27
CA ALA A 175 29.01 -26.32 -28.49
C ALA A 175 29.13 -27.82 -28.18
N PHE A 176 30.35 -28.33 -28.23
CA PHE A 176 30.78 -29.70 -27.90
C PHE A 176 30.60 -30.72 -29.02
N GLY A 177 31.71 -30.96 -29.72
CA GLY A 177 31.89 -32.13 -30.58
C GLY A 177 31.70 -33.41 -29.77
N ALA A 178 30.93 -34.34 -30.33
CA ALA A 178 30.80 -35.69 -29.81
C ALA A 178 32.17 -36.39 -29.87
N PRO A 179 32.63 -37.06 -28.81
CA PRO A 179 33.81 -37.90 -28.88
C PRO A 179 33.50 -39.14 -29.73
N ASN A 180 34.24 -39.27 -30.84
CA ASN A 180 34.21 -40.41 -31.74
C ASN A 180 34.91 -41.62 -31.08
N PRO A 181 34.25 -42.75 -30.81
CA PRO A 181 34.88 -43.90 -30.20
C PRO A 181 35.43 -44.82 -31.29
N GLN A 182 36.68 -44.63 -31.72
CA GLN A 182 37.43 -45.68 -32.41
C GLN A 182 38.94 -45.36 -32.52
N ASN A 183 39.73 -46.23 -31.89
CA ASN A 183 41.10 -46.63 -32.23
C ASN A 183 42.15 -45.54 -32.53
N HIS A 184 43.20 -45.48 -31.72
CA HIS A 184 44.47 -46.13 -32.08
C HIS A 184 45.46 -46.16 -30.90
N ARG A 185 46.01 -47.37 -30.75
CA ARG A 185 47.04 -47.87 -29.85
C ARG A 185 48.41 -47.31 -30.26
N MET A 186 49.26 -46.91 -29.30
CA MET A 186 50.71 -47.21 -29.30
C MET A 186 51.42 -46.70 -28.03
N THR A 187 51.86 -47.67 -27.22
CA THR A 187 53.15 -47.81 -26.53
C THR A 187 53.97 -46.59 -26.13
N THR A 188 54.21 -46.46 -24.82
CA THR A 188 55.38 -45.78 -24.24
C THR A 188 56.12 -46.73 -23.30
N GLN A 189 57.33 -47.11 -23.71
CA GLN A 189 58.38 -47.70 -22.86
C GLN A 189 58.92 -46.61 -21.91
N LEU A 190 59.08 -46.97 -20.64
CA LEU A 190 59.79 -46.19 -19.62
C LEU A 190 61.24 -46.70 -19.51
N PRO A 191 62.26 -45.83 -19.43
CA PRO A 191 63.58 -46.23 -18.99
C PRO A 191 63.69 -46.28 -17.45
N PRO A 192 64.63 -47.08 -16.92
CA PRO A 192 64.78 -47.33 -15.49
C PRO A 192 65.63 -46.23 -14.82
N ASN A 193 65.30 -45.92 -13.56
CA ASN A 193 66.17 -45.17 -12.68
C ASN A 193 66.47 -45.98 -11.41
N PHE A 194 67.72 -45.84 -11.00
CA PHE A 194 68.37 -46.28 -9.76
C PHE A 194 67.63 -45.87 -8.50
#